data_AF-A0AAN0Y2U1-F1
#
_entry.id   AF-A0AAN0Y2U1-F1
#
_cell.length_a   1.000
_cell.length_b   1.000
_cell.length_c   1.000
_cell.angle_alpha   90.00
_cell.angle_beta   90.00
_cell.angle_gamma   90.00
#
_symmetry.space_group_name_H-M   'P 1'
#
loop_
_entity.id
_entity.type
_entity.pdbx_description
1 polymer ?
#
loop_
_entity_poly.entity_id
_entity_poly.type
_entity_poly.pdbx_seq_one_letter_code
_entity_poly.pdbx_strand_id
1 'polypeptide(L)'
;MSMIKTASKVEPHWLNKSTMAESLGISVQAFDKWGVKPVAKVGRSVYFTVADVLYNRKQNEVEKHQPKHTEQQDPDEGCLEYERYRLTKAQADSQELKNEIATQEVVPVDFATYALAKVSAEASGVIDSLPLNIIRKHPELTTIQTENIKRELAKALNTLSRLERSLPEILNDYIRETTE
;
A
#
# COMPACT_ATOMS: atom_id res chain seq x y z
N MET A 1 22.05 -35.33 -7.68
CA MET A 1 22.54 -35.94 -8.93
C MET A 1 21.70 -37.17 -9.24
N SER A 2 20.79 -37.07 -10.22
CA SER A 2 19.93 -38.21 -10.57
C SER A 2 20.77 -39.29 -11.25
N MET A 3 20.90 -40.46 -10.62
CA MET A 3 21.64 -41.58 -11.19
C MET A 3 20.94 -42.05 -12.48
N ILE A 4 21.67 -42.02 -13.60
CA ILE A 4 21.20 -42.61 -14.86
C ILE A 4 21.15 -44.12 -14.65
N LYS A 5 19.99 -44.73 -14.88
CA LYS A 5 19.84 -46.18 -14.71
C LYS A 5 20.72 -46.92 -15.73
N THR A 6 21.59 -47.81 -15.25
CA THR A 6 22.37 -48.69 -16.12
C THR A 6 21.50 -49.88 -16.52
N ALA A 7 21.27 -50.06 -17.82
CA ALA A 7 20.45 -51.16 -18.34
C ALA A 7 21.32 -52.17 -19.12
N SER A 8 20.91 -53.45 -19.09
CA SER A 8 21.64 -54.54 -19.75
C SER A 8 21.25 -54.72 -21.23
N LYS A 9 20.04 -54.32 -21.62
CA LYS A 9 19.54 -54.39 -23.00
C LYS A 9 18.89 -53.06 -23.38
N VAL A 10 18.93 -52.73 -24.67
CA VAL A 10 18.29 -51.55 -25.25
C VAL A 10 16.82 -51.88 -25.53
N GLU A 11 15.90 -51.00 -25.10
CA GLU A 11 14.48 -51.13 -25.43
C GLU A 11 14.20 -50.58 -26.85
N PRO A 12 13.21 -51.13 -27.59
CA PRO A 12 12.94 -50.72 -28.98
C PRO A 12 12.66 -49.23 -29.19
N HIS A 13 12.12 -48.56 -28.17
CA HIS A 13 11.76 -47.13 -28.22
C HIS A 13 12.85 -46.20 -27.67
N TRP A 14 14.05 -46.74 -27.41
CA TRP A 14 15.20 -45.97 -26.95
C TRP A 14 16.08 -45.57 -28.13
N LEU A 15 16.25 -44.27 -28.32
CA LEU A 15 17.10 -43.73 -29.37
C LEU A 15 18.40 -43.24 -28.76
N ASN A 16 19.52 -43.57 -29.41
CA ASN A 16 20.79 -42.97 -29.07
C ASN A 16 20.77 -41.48 -29.44
N LYS A 17 21.70 -40.72 -28.89
CA LYS A 17 21.80 -39.27 -29.11
C LYS A 17 21.88 -38.86 -30.59
N SER A 18 22.68 -39.55 -31.39
CA SER A 18 22.90 -39.21 -32.81
C SER A 18 21.63 -39.47 -33.64
N THR A 19 21.02 -40.63 -33.46
CA THR A 19 19.77 -41.02 -34.13
C THR A 19 18.60 -40.16 -33.67
N MET A 20 18.56 -39.75 -32.40
CA MET A 20 17.55 -38.81 -31.90
C MET A 20 17.71 -37.43 -32.54
N ALA A 21 18.93 -36.89 -32.61
CA ALA A 21 19.19 -35.60 -33.25
C ALA A 21 18.84 -35.64 -34.75
N GLU A 22 19.19 -36.72 -35.45
CA GLU A 22 18.83 -36.96 -36.84
C GLU A 22 17.31 -37.05 -37.04
N SER A 23 16.61 -37.81 -36.20
CA SER A 23 15.14 -37.93 -36.23
C SER A 23 14.42 -36.60 -36.00
N LEU A 24 15.03 -35.67 -35.25
CA LEU A 24 14.49 -34.35 -34.96
C LEU A 24 14.93 -33.29 -35.98
N GLY A 25 15.82 -33.64 -36.92
CA GLY A 25 16.36 -32.71 -37.92
C GLY A 25 17.30 -31.65 -37.33
N ILE A 26 17.98 -31.93 -36.22
CA ILE A 26 18.88 -30.99 -35.52
C ILE A 26 20.30 -31.54 -35.39
N SER A 27 21.27 -30.66 -35.07
CA SER A 27 22.62 -31.11 -34.77
C SER A 27 22.71 -31.76 -33.39
N VAL A 28 23.67 -32.67 -33.23
CA VAL A 28 23.98 -33.34 -31.94
C VAL A 28 24.32 -32.32 -30.84
N GLN A 29 24.96 -31.20 -31.22
CA GLN A 29 25.28 -30.08 -30.32
C GLN A 29 24.02 -29.29 -29.91
N ALA A 30 23.06 -29.11 -30.83
CA ALA A 30 21.79 -28.46 -30.50
C ALA A 30 20.98 -29.33 -29.53
N PHE A 31 20.99 -30.64 -29.71
CA PHE A 31 20.34 -31.58 -28.80
C PHE A 31 20.97 -31.55 -27.39
N ASP A 32 22.30 -31.44 -27.28
CA ASP A 32 22.96 -31.26 -25.97
C ASP A 32 22.49 -30.01 -25.24
N LYS A 33 22.34 -28.90 -25.97
CA LYS A 33 21.89 -27.63 -25.40
C LYS A 33 20.46 -27.71 -24.85
N TRP A 34 19.64 -28.66 -25.30
CA TRP A 34 18.29 -28.85 -24.77
C TRP A 34 18.28 -29.50 -23.38
N GLY A 35 19.39 -30.11 -22.96
CA GLY A 35 19.52 -30.66 -21.61
C GLY A 35 18.51 -31.77 -21.28
N VAL A 36 18.06 -32.53 -22.30
CA VAL A 36 17.09 -33.62 -22.13
C VAL A 36 17.70 -34.68 -21.19
N LYS A 37 16.93 -35.11 -20.17
CA LYS A 37 17.39 -36.14 -19.22
C LYS A 37 17.45 -37.51 -19.91
N PRO A 38 18.55 -38.25 -19.81
CA PRO A 38 18.65 -39.58 -20.39
C PRO A 38 17.89 -40.61 -19.55
N VAL A 39 17.28 -41.58 -20.24
CA VAL A 39 16.50 -42.66 -19.61
C VAL A 39 17.41 -43.74 -19.06
N ALA A 40 18.39 -44.15 -19.86
CA ALA A 40 19.29 -45.22 -19.50
C ALA A 40 20.65 -45.11 -20.18
N LYS A 41 21.63 -45.77 -19.57
CA LYS A 41 22.95 -46.00 -20.14
C LYS A 41 23.12 -47.50 -20.40
N VAL A 42 23.43 -47.87 -21.65
CA VAL A 42 23.76 -49.24 -22.04
C VAL A 42 25.16 -49.22 -22.63
N GLY A 43 26.13 -49.83 -21.93
CA GLY A 43 27.55 -49.76 -22.29
C GLY A 43 28.10 -48.33 -22.26
N ARG A 44 28.69 -47.89 -23.39
CA ARG A 44 29.23 -46.53 -23.57
C ARG A 44 28.18 -45.52 -24.09
N SER A 45 27.00 -46.00 -24.48
CA SER A 45 25.96 -45.18 -25.11
C SER A 45 24.86 -44.79 -24.13
N VAL A 46 24.31 -43.61 -24.34
CA VAL A 46 23.21 -43.03 -23.55
C VAL A 46 21.97 -42.91 -24.44
N TYR A 47 20.82 -43.24 -23.87
CA TYR A 47 19.56 -43.36 -24.60
C TYR A 47 18.49 -42.41 -24.06
N PHE A 48 17.64 -41.96 -24.97
CA PHE A 48 16.55 -41.02 -24.73
C PHE A 48 15.26 -41.58 -25.33
N THR A 49 14.11 -41.21 -24.76
CA THR A 49 12.82 -41.47 -25.38
C THR A 49 12.28 -40.19 -26.02
N VAL A 50 11.48 -40.35 -27.06
CA VAL A 50 10.79 -39.22 -27.71
C VAL A 50 9.87 -38.50 -26.72
N ALA A 51 9.27 -39.23 -25.77
CA ALA A 51 8.42 -38.67 -24.74
C ALA A 51 9.17 -37.65 -23.85
N ASP A 52 10.39 -37.96 -23.42
CA ASP A 52 11.19 -37.05 -22.58
C ASP A 52 11.59 -35.77 -23.32
N VAL A 53 11.89 -35.90 -24.62
CA VAL A 53 12.20 -34.75 -25.49
C VAL A 53 10.96 -33.86 -25.61
N LEU A 54 9.80 -34.44 -25.91
CA LEU A 54 8.54 -33.69 -26.02
C LEU A 54 8.18 -33.00 -24.70
N TYR A 55 8.35 -33.69 -23.57
CA TYR A 55 8.12 -33.12 -22.26
C TYR A 55 9.04 -31.92 -21.98
N ASN A 56 10.35 -32.08 -22.22
CA ASN A 56 11.33 -30.99 -22.08
C ASN A 56 10.97 -29.78 -22.96
N ARG A 57 10.59 -30.02 -24.22
CA ARG A 57 10.19 -28.95 -25.15
C ARG A 57 8.91 -28.26 -24.70
N LYS A 58 7.90 -29.01 -24.25
CA LYS A 58 6.64 -28.44 -23.76
C LYS A 58 6.87 -27.57 -22.53
N GLN A 59 7.69 -28.03 -21.58
CA GLN A 59 8.05 -27.23 -20.39
C GLN A 59 8.78 -25.94 -20.77
N ASN A 60 9.75 -26.02 -21.67
CA ASN A 60 10.50 -24.84 -22.12
C ASN A 60 9.62 -23.81 -22.88
N GLU A 61 8.59 -24.24 -23.61
CA GLU A 61 7.62 -23.31 -24.22
C GLU A 61 6.69 -22.69 -23.17
N VAL A 62 6.26 -23.46 -22.17
CA VAL A 62 5.47 -22.92 -21.04
C VAL A 62 6.28 -21.90 -20.24
N GLU A 63 7.56 -22.17 -19.97
CA GLU A 63 8.46 -21.25 -19.26
C GLU A 63 8.74 -19.95 -20.04
N LYS A 64 8.77 -19.99 -21.38
CA LYS A 64 8.91 -18.77 -22.20
C LYS A 64 7.66 -17.90 -22.16
N HIS A 65 6.48 -18.51 -22.08
CA HIS A 65 5.20 -17.81 -22.10
C HIS A 65 4.69 -17.42 -20.71
N GLN A 66 5.24 -18.01 -19.65
CA GLN A 66 5.07 -17.49 -18.31
C GLN A 66 5.93 -16.22 -18.17
N PRO A 67 5.35 -15.07 -17.79
CA PRO A 67 6.17 -13.99 -17.29
C PRO A 67 6.98 -14.60 -16.14
N LYS A 68 8.32 -14.53 -16.23
CA LYS A 68 9.17 -14.94 -15.12
C LYS A 68 8.58 -14.25 -13.90
N HIS A 69 8.10 -15.03 -12.94
CA HIS A 69 7.90 -14.52 -11.60
C HIS A 69 9.28 -14.05 -11.17
N THR A 70 9.57 -12.77 -11.42
CA THR A 70 10.46 -12.04 -10.54
C THR A 70 9.76 -12.20 -9.22
N GLU A 71 10.22 -13.15 -8.40
CA GLU A 71 9.96 -13.12 -6.97
C GLU A 71 10.06 -11.65 -6.60
N GLN A 72 9.00 -11.09 -6.00
CA GLN A 72 9.05 -9.75 -5.43
C GLN A 72 10.11 -9.80 -4.34
N GLN A 73 11.37 -9.75 -4.74
CA GLN A 73 12.48 -9.34 -3.92
C GLN A 73 12.22 -7.86 -3.77
N ASP A 74 11.77 -7.48 -2.57
CA ASP A 74 11.78 -6.08 -2.19
C ASP A 74 13.13 -5.51 -2.61
N PRO A 75 13.16 -4.44 -3.41
CA PRO A 75 14.39 -3.94 -3.99
C PRO A 75 15.42 -3.70 -2.87
N ASP A 76 16.65 -4.18 -3.07
CA ASP A 76 17.70 -4.11 -2.04
C ASP A 76 17.84 -2.67 -1.49
N GLU A 77 17.84 -2.54 -0.16
CA GLU A 77 17.89 -1.24 0.50
C GLU A 77 19.14 -0.45 0.04
N GLY A 78 18.94 0.76 -0.48
CA GLY A 78 19.99 1.60 -1.05
C GLY A 78 20.18 1.50 -2.57
N CYS A 79 19.46 0.62 -3.28
CA CYS A 79 19.43 0.64 -4.74
C CYS A 79 18.47 1.72 -5.29
N LEU A 80 18.71 2.17 -6.53
CA LEU A 80 17.87 3.18 -7.18
C LEU A 80 16.39 2.74 -7.29
N GLU A 81 16.14 1.45 -7.42
CA GLU A 81 14.81 0.88 -7.55
C GLU A 81 14.03 0.92 -6.23
N TYR A 82 14.72 0.73 -5.10
CA TYR A 82 14.15 0.90 -3.76
C TYR A 82 13.74 2.36 -3.50
N GLU A 83 14.61 3.31 -3.83
CA GLU A 83 14.31 4.74 -3.68
C GLU A 83 13.13 5.18 -4.55
N ARG A 84 13.01 4.64 -5.77
CA ARG A 84 11.86 4.85 -6.64
C ARG A 84 10.58 4.25 -6.05
N TYR A 85 10.66 3.03 -5.54
CA TYR A 85 9.53 2.38 -4.88
C TYR A 85 9.03 3.20 -3.67
N ARG A 86 9.95 3.67 -2.82
CA ARG A 86 9.62 4.52 -1.67
C ARG A 86 8.95 5.83 -2.09
N LEU A 87 9.46 6.48 -3.15
CA LEU A 87 8.86 7.70 -3.70
C LEU A 87 7.44 7.43 -4.23
N THR A 88 7.25 6.38 -5.02
CA THR A 88 5.93 6.02 -5.56
C THR A 88 4.94 5.69 -4.45
N LYS A 89 5.39 4.98 -3.40
CA LYS A 89 4.56 4.71 -2.23
C LYS A 89 4.15 6.01 -1.53
N ALA A 90 5.10 6.90 -1.23
CA ALA A 90 4.80 8.19 -0.61
C ALA A 90 3.87 9.07 -1.47
N GLN A 91 3.98 8.99 -2.80
CA GLN A 91 3.07 9.67 -3.73
C GLN A 91 1.66 9.08 -3.68
N ALA A 92 1.54 7.75 -3.59
CA ALA A 92 0.26 7.07 -3.43
C ALA A 92 -0.41 7.48 -2.11
N ASP A 93 0.32 7.41 -0.99
CA ASP A 93 -0.17 7.81 0.34
C ASP A 93 -0.63 9.28 0.33
N SER A 94 0.14 10.18 -0.33
CA SER A 94 -0.24 11.59 -0.47
C SER A 94 -1.50 11.78 -1.33
N GLN A 95 -1.69 10.96 -2.35
CA GLN A 95 -2.88 11.02 -3.20
C GLN A 95 -4.11 10.47 -2.48
N GLU A 96 -3.95 9.40 -1.69
CA GLU A 96 -5.01 8.85 -0.85
C GLU A 96 -5.49 9.90 0.16
N LEU A 97 -4.58 10.55 0.89
CA LEU A 97 -4.95 11.63 1.81
C LEU A 97 -5.68 12.78 1.10
N LYS A 98 -5.27 13.14 -0.12
CA LYS A 98 -5.98 14.16 -0.92
C LYS A 98 -7.38 13.70 -1.35
N ASN A 99 -7.54 12.42 -1.67
CA ASN A 99 -8.83 11.86 -2.01
C ASN A 99 -9.76 11.88 -0.79
N GLU A 100 -9.26 11.50 0.39
CA GLU A 100 -10.01 11.55 1.66
C GLU A 100 -10.44 12.99 2.02
N ILE A 101 -9.58 13.98 1.77
CA ILE A 101 -9.95 15.39 1.91
C ILE A 101 -11.04 15.77 0.91
N ALA A 102 -10.95 15.30 -0.34
CA ALA A 102 -11.92 15.58 -1.38
C ALA A 102 -13.28 14.89 -1.14
N THR A 103 -13.29 13.72 -0.53
CA THR A 103 -14.50 13.00 -0.07
C THR A 103 -15.05 13.56 1.25
N GLN A 104 -14.38 14.54 1.85
CA GLN A 104 -14.75 15.19 3.12
C GLN A 104 -14.70 14.24 4.33
N GLU A 105 -13.94 13.15 4.23
CA GLU A 105 -13.76 12.20 5.34
C GLU A 105 -12.74 12.72 6.36
N VAL A 106 -11.75 13.49 5.90
CA VAL A 106 -10.73 14.12 6.76
C VAL A 106 -10.59 15.60 6.45
N VAL A 107 -10.23 16.39 7.47
CA VAL A 107 -9.96 17.83 7.33
C VAL A 107 -8.56 18.18 7.84
N PRO A 108 -7.83 19.08 7.18
CA PRO A 108 -6.57 19.60 7.71
C PRO A 108 -6.78 20.28 9.06
N VAL A 109 -5.84 20.10 9.99
CA VAL A 109 -5.87 20.70 11.33
C VAL A 109 -5.95 22.24 11.26
N ASP A 110 -5.26 22.85 10.29
CA ASP A 110 -5.30 24.30 10.08
C ASP A 110 -6.71 24.78 9.70
N PHE A 111 -7.43 23.98 8.88
CA PHE A 111 -8.81 24.29 8.53
C PHE A 111 -9.73 24.17 9.74
N ALA A 112 -9.58 23.11 10.55
CA ALA A 112 -10.37 22.93 11.76
C ALA A 112 -10.14 24.07 12.77
N THR A 113 -8.89 24.50 12.94
CA THR A 113 -8.53 25.66 13.78
C THR A 113 -9.16 26.94 13.24
N TYR A 114 -9.06 27.19 11.94
CA TYR A 114 -9.68 28.34 11.28
C TYR A 114 -11.21 28.33 11.42
N ALA A 115 -11.86 27.18 11.22
CA ALA A 115 -13.30 27.03 11.33
C ALA A 115 -13.78 27.32 12.76
N LEU A 116 -13.08 26.80 13.77
CA LEU A 116 -13.39 27.09 15.18
C LEU A 116 -13.18 28.57 15.52
N ALA A 117 -12.08 29.18 15.08
CA ALA A 117 -11.84 30.61 15.28
C ALA A 117 -12.97 31.45 14.67
N LYS A 118 -13.44 31.11 13.47
CA LYS A 118 -14.54 31.79 12.78
C LYS A 118 -15.86 31.66 13.54
N VAL A 119 -16.22 30.45 13.96
CA VAL A 119 -17.45 30.19 14.74
C VAL A 119 -17.40 30.90 16.11
N SER A 120 -16.26 30.86 16.79
CA SER A 120 -16.04 31.56 18.04
C SER A 120 -16.17 33.08 17.87
N ALA A 121 -15.64 33.66 16.80
CA ALA A 121 -15.78 35.09 16.53
C ALA A 121 -17.25 35.49 16.26
N GLU A 122 -18.00 34.68 15.52
CA GLU A 122 -19.43 34.92 15.27
C GLU A 122 -20.25 34.85 16.58
N ALA A 123 -20.02 33.82 17.39
CA ALA A 123 -20.65 33.68 18.69
C ALA A 123 -20.26 34.82 19.66
N SER A 124 -19.01 35.29 19.62
CA SER A 124 -18.54 36.46 20.38
C SER A 124 -19.37 37.70 20.05
N GLY A 125 -19.59 37.99 18.77
CA GLY A 125 -20.36 39.15 18.33
C GLY A 125 -21.82 39.11 18.81
N VAL A 126 -22.43 37.93 18.83
CA VAL A 126 -23.77 37.75 19.42
C VAL A 126 -23.75 38.04 20.92
N ILE A 127 -22.79 37.46 21.64
CA ILE A 127 -22.65 37.61 23.10
C ILE A 127 -22.41 39.07 23.49
N ASP A 128 -21.59 39.82 22.74
CA ASP A 128 -21.32 41.23 23.00
C ASP A 128 -22.57 42.12 22.88
N SER A 129 -23.52 41.72 22.03
CA SER A 129 -24.79 42.45 21.85
C SER A 129 -25.84 42.15 22.92
N LEU A 130 -25.71 41.02 23.65
CA LEU A 130 -26.71 40.55 24.61
C LEU A 130 -26.95 41.51 25.78
N PRO A 131 -25.93 42.06 26.47
CA PRO A 131 -26.15 42.94 27.61
C PRO A 131 -27.05 44.14 27.25
N LEU A 132 -26.75 44.80 26.14
CA LEU A 132 -27.50 45.96 25.68
C LEU A 132 -28.95 45.61 25.31
N ASN A 133 -29.13 44.47 24.62
CA ASN A 133 -30.44 43.97 24.25
C ASN A 133 -31.30 43.61 25.48
N ILE A 134 -30.70 43.03 26.51
CA ILE A 134 -31.38 42.69 27.78
C ILE A 134 -31.78 43.97 28.50
N ILE A 135 -30.87 44.94 28.67
CA ILE A 135 -31.15 46.23 29.33
C ILE A 135 -32.31 46.95 28.62
N ARG A 136 -32.33 46.93 27.28
CA ARG A 136 -33.39 47.58 26.50
C ARG A 136 -34.76 46.89 26.68
N LYS A 137 -34.79 45.57 26.80
CA LYS A 137 -36.02 44.78 26.98
C LYS A 137 -36.51 44.72 28.42
N HIS A 138 -35.60 44.89 29.38
CA HIS A 138 -35.85 44.77 30.81
C HIS A 138 -35.34 46.01 31.57
N PRO A 139 -36.01 47.18 31.44
CA PRO A 139 -35.62 48.41 32.13
C PRO A 139 -35.71 48.31 33.66
N GLU A 140 -36.44 47.33 34.18
CA GLU A 140 -36.62 47.03 35.61
C GLU A 140 -35.37 46.45 36.29
N LEU A 141 -34.37 46.02 35.51
CA LEU A 141 -33.14 45.46 36.06
C LEU A 141 -32.35 46.49 36.84
N THR A 142 -31.90 46.10 38.03
CA THR A 142 -31.02 46.95 38.83
C THR A 142 -29.63 47.07 38.19
N THR A 143 -28.92 48.15 38.50
CA THR A 143 -27.54 48.36 38.05
C THR A 143 -26.61 47.21 38.46
N ILE A 144 -26.80 46.67 39.67
CA ILE A 144 -26.01 45.54 40.18
C ILE A 144 -26.25 44.26 39.36
N GLN A 145 -27.51 43.95 39.04
CA GLN A 145 -27.84 42.79 38.20
C GLN A 145 -27.24 42.92 36.80
N THR A 146 -27.30 44.13 36.22
CA THR A 146 -26.74 44.41 34.90
C THR A 146 -25.22 44.25 34.87
N GLU A 147 -24.51 44.73 35.90
CA GLU A 147 -23.07 44.54 36.02
C GLU A 147 -22.68 43.07 36.23
N ASN A 148 -23.46 42.31 36.99
CA ASN A 148 -23.24 40.87 37.15
C ASN A 148 -23.41 40.11 35.83
N ILE A 149 -24.43 40.44 35.04
CA ILE A 149 -24.67 39.84 33.71
C ILE A 149 -23.48 40.12 32.78
N LYS A 150 -23.03 41.38 32.70
CA LYS A 150 -21.84 41.74 31.88
C LYS A 150 -20.60 40.96 32.31
N ARG A 151 -20.38 40.82 33.63
CA ARG A 151 -19.22 40.10 34.17
C ARG A 151 -19.22 38.62 33.79
N GLU A 152 -20.36 37.94 33.88
CA GLU A 152 -20.46 36.53 33.48
C GLU A 152 -20.30 36.35 31.96
N LEU A 153 -20.88 37.24 31.15
CA LEU A 153 -20.68 37.20 29.69
C LEU A 153 -19.22 37.44 29.29
N ALA A 154 -18.51 38.34 29.99
CA ALA A 154 -17.09 38.56 29.78
C ALA A 154 -16.24 37.31 30.10
N LYS A 155 -16.59 36.54 31.14
CA LYS A 155 -15.94 35.25 31.41
C LYS A 155 -16.18 34.25 30.27
N ALA A 156 -17.42 34.15 29.79
CA ALA A 156 -17.77 33.26 28.67
C ALA A 156 -16.97 33.61 27.39
N LEU A 157 -16.87 34.89 27.06
CA LEU A 157 -16.06 35.39 25.92
C LEU A 157 -14.58 35.03 26.03
N ASN A 158 -14.01 35.19 27.22
CA ASN A 158 -12.61 34.84 27.47
C ASN A 158 -12.35 33.34 27.31
N THR A 159 -13.32 32.48 27.61
CA THR A 159 -13.22 31.03 27.34
C THR A 159 -13.36 30.74 25.85
N LEU A 160 -14.33 31.38 25.19
CA LEU A 160 -14.61 31.19 23.77
C LEU A 160 -13.41 31.57 22.88
N SER A 161 -12.73 32.68 23.22
CA SER A 161 -11.52 33.14 22.52
C SER A 161 -10.31 32.21 22.64
N ARG A 162 -10.34 31.23 23.55
CA ARG A 162 -9.26 30.24 23.74
C ARG A 162 -9.52 28.91 23.06
N LEU A 163 -10.74 28.70 22.56
CA LEU A 163 -11.23 27.40 22.08
C LEU A 163 -10.46 26.90 20.84
N GLU A 164 -9.99 27.80 19.98
CA GLU A 164 -9.13 27.48 18.84
C GLU A 164 -7.78 26.86 19.26
N ARG A 165 -7.24 27.28 20.42
CA ARG A 165 -5.91 26.87 20.90
C ARG A 165 -5.92 25.53 21.62
N SER A 166 -7.09 25.12 22.12
CA SER A 166 -7.29 23.83 22.78
C SER A 166 -7.53 22.67 21.80
N LEU A 167 -7.66 22.93 20.50
CA LEU A 167 -7.96 21.89 19.51
C LEU A 167 -6.98 20.71 19.54
N PRO A 168 -5.64 20.90 19.64
CA PRO A 168 -4.71 19.77 19.73
C PRO A 168 -4.90 18.92 20.99
N GLU A 169 -5.22 19.55 22.12
CA GLU A 169 -5.44 18.88 23.39
C GLU A 169 -6.74 18.06 23.36
N ILE A 170 -7.83 18.67 22.87
CA ILE A 170 -9.12 17.99 22.66
C ILE A 170 -8.97 16.78 21.73
N LEU A 171 -8.18 16.91 20.66
CA LEU A 171 -7.92 15.80 19.74
C LEU A 171 -7.14 14.67 20.44
N ASN A 172 -6.13 15.00 21.25
CA ASN A 172 -5.38 14.00 22.01
C ASN A 172 -6.28 13.26 23.00
N ASP A 173 -7.17 13.97 23.69
CA ASP A 173 -8.11 13.37 24.63
C ASP A 173 -9.11 12.45 23.92
N TYR A 174 -9.66 12.88 22.77
CA TYR A 174 -10.52 12.04 21.94
C TYR A 174 -9.83 10.75 21.47
N ILE A 175 -8.57 10.84 21.02
CA ILE A 175 -7.80 9.65 20.60
C ILE A 175 -7.61 8.68 21.78
N ARG A 176 -7.29 9.21 22.98
CA ARG A 176 -7.14 8.38 24.19
C ARG A 176 -8.43 7.64 24.52
N GLU A 177 -9.56 8.36 24.55
CA GLU A 177 -10.86 7.79 24.91
C GLU A 177 -11.42 6.78 23.90
N THR A 178 -11.05 6.91 22.62
CA THR A 178 -11.55 6.02 21.55
C THR A 178 -10.65 4.81 21.29
N THR A 179 -9.40 4.85 21.76
CA THR A 179 -8.42 3.76 21.56
C THR A 179 -8.30 2.83 22.77
N GLU A 180 -8.78 3.24 23.95
CA GLU A 180 -8.99 2.39 25.14
C GLU A 180 -10.31 1.60 25.07
#